data_AF-A0A4Y2N8D1-F1
#
_entry.id   AF-A0A4Y2N8D1-F1
#
_cell.length_a   1.000
_cell.length_b   1.000
_cell.length_c   1.000
_cell.angle_alpha   90.00
_cell.angle_beta   90.00
_cell.angle_gamma   90.00
#
_symmetry.space_group_name_H-M   'P 1'
#
loop_
_entity.id
_entity.type
_entity.pdbx_description
1 polymer ?
#
loop_
_entity_poly.entity_id
_entity_poly.type
_entity_poly.pdbx_seq_one_letter_code
_entity_poly.pdbx_strand_id
1 'polypeptide(L)'
;MAYPIYFPYGEPGWKPNWRCESYQGAQGNQSRVNVTMLQYKSALTAVIYDFNPIISAGKLTQQWIVDSYLQVEANNLNFIRTHQQQLRTELYQRLADRNSSNPVLII
;
A
#
# COMPACT_ATOMS: atom_id res chain seq x y z
N MET A 1 -10.49 13.23 5.04
CA MET A 1 -11.65 12.80 5.85
C MET A 1 -11.17 12.49 7.25
N ALA A 2 -11.92 12.90 8.28
CA ALA A 2 -11.56 12.68 9.68
C ALA A 2 -12.64 11.83 10.36
N TYR A 3 -12.22 10.86 11.18
CA TYR A 3 -13.11 9.99 11.96
C TYR A 3 -12.72 10.03 13.44
N PRO A 4 -13.00 11.14 14.15
CA PRO A 4 -12.58 11.28 15.55
C PRO A 4 -13.10 10.16 16.45
N ILE A 5 -14.27 9.58 16.13
CA ILE A 5 -14.86 8.48 16.89
C ILE A 5 -14.06 7.18 16.81
N TYR A 6 -13.26 6.97 15.76
CA TYR A 6 -12.36 5.81 15.65
C TYR A 6 -11.02 6.02 16.34
N PHE A 7 -10.66 7.28 16.58
CA PHE A 7 -9.37 7.67 17.11
C PHE A 7 -9.56 8.65 18.29
N PRO A 8 -10.18 8.20 19.40
CA PRO A 8 -10.58 9.08 20.49
C PRO A 8 -9.40 9.73 21.21
N TYR A 9 -8.21 9.13 21.11
CA TYR A 9 -6.98 9.64 21.71
C TYR A 9 -6.13 10.47 20.73
N GLY A 10 -6.63 10.68 19.50
CA GLY A 10 -5.90 11.42 18.47
C GLY A 10 -4.69 10.66 17.94
N GLU A 11 -4.80 9.33 17.77
CA GLU A 11 -3.69 8.53 17.27
C GLU A 11 -3.18 9.08 15.92
N PRO A 12 -1.84 9.11 15.72
CA PRO A 12 -1.29 9.54 14.46
C PRO A 12 -1.68 8.57 13.34
N GLY A 13 -2.20 9.11 12.24
CA GLY A 13 -2.47 8.36 11.02
C GLY A 13 -1.18 7.85 10.35
N TRP A 14 -1.34 7.02 9.32
CA TRP A 14 -0.22 6.57 8.49
C TRP A 14 0.56 7.74 7.88
N LYS A 15 1.88 7.59 7.81
CA LYS A 15 2.80 8.56 7.19
C LYS A 15 3.72 7.87 6.19
N PRO A 16 4.09 8.55 5.09
CA PRO A 16 5.14 8.06 4.20
C PRO A 16 6.44 7.79 4.96
N ASN A 17 7.17 6.74 4.57
CA ASN A 17 8.43 6.31 5.19
C ASN A 17 8.33 5.80 6.63
N TRP A 18 7.13 5.43 7.10
CA TRP A 18 7.01 4.69 8.36
C TRP A 18 7.69 3.33 8.22
N ARG A 19 8.77 3.09 8.95
CA ARG A 19 9.51 1.83 8.93
C ARG A 19 8.71 0.69 9.56
N CYS A 20 8.79 -0.49 8.94
CA CYS A 20 8.22 -1.72 9.50
C CYS A 20 9.23 -2.31 10.50
N GLU A 21 9.06 -2.03 11.79
CA GLU A 21 10.07 -2.38 12.80
C GLU A 21 9.90 -3.76 13.46
N SER A 22 8.90 -4.57 13.09
CA SER A 22 8.51 -5.67 13.97
C SER A 22 7.99 -6.92 13.26
N TYR A 23 8.89 -7.84 12.92
CA TYR A 23 8.77 -9.29 13.18
C TYR A 23 10.08 -10.03 12.85
N GLN A 24 10.35 -11.16 13.51
CA GLN A 24 11.51 -12.03 13.22
C GLN A 24 11.42 -12.50 11.75
N GLY A 25 12.24 -11.92 10.87
CA GLY A 25 12.20 -12.13 9.42
C GLY A 25 12.23 -10.84 8.59
N ALA A 26 11.89 -9.69 9.18
CA ALA A 26 11.96 -8.39 8.50
C ALA A 26 13.40 -8.01 8.08
N GLN A 27 14.42 -8.43 8.85
CA GLN A 27 15.83 -8.18 8.53
C GLN A 27 16.32 -8.91 7.26
N GLY A 28 15.66 -10.00 6.85
CA GLY A 28 16.02 -10.77 5.66
C GLY A 28 15.40 -10.25 4.36
N ASN A 29 14.39 -9.37 4.44
CA ASN A 29 13.66 -8.89 3.28
C ASN A 29 13.80 -7.37 3.11
N GLN A 30 14.97 -6.95 2.58
CA GLN A 30 15.29 -5.55 2.32
C GLN A 30 14.32 -4.85 1.35
N SER A 31 13.44 -5.59 0.68
CA SER A 31 12.40 -5.02 -0.19
C SER A 31 11.23 -4.38 0.58
N ARG A 32 11.01 -4.73 1.86
CA ARG A 32 9.87 -4.26 2.67
C ARG A 32 10.28 -3.42 3.87
N VAL A 33 11.01 -2.34 3.61
CA VAL A 33 11.52 -1.43 4.66
C VAL A 33 10.41 -0.57 5.28
N ASN A 34 9.40 -0.20 4.48
CA ASN A 34 8.35 0.74 4.88
C ASN A 34 6.97 0.07 4.92
N VAL A 35 6.16 0.43 5.92
CA VAL A 35 4.75 0.05 6.04
C VAL A 35 3.96 0.79 4.97
N THR A 36 3.22 0.06 4.14
CA THR A 36 2.35 0.66 3.13
C THR A 36 1.04 1.18 3.76
N MET A 37 0.40 2.16 3.12
CA MET A 37 -0.89 2.67 3.57
C MET A 37 -1.95 1.56 3.64
N LEU A 38 -1.92 0.63 2.69
CA LEU A 38 -2.82 -0.53 2.67
C LEU A 38 -2.59 -1.45 3.87
N GLN A 39 -1.33 -1.76 4.19
CA GLN A 39 -0.99 -2.58 5.35
C GLN A 39 -1.51 -1.95 6.64
N TYR A 40 -1.25 -0.65 6.84
CA TYR A 40 -1.76 0.09 7.99
C TYR A 40 -3.29 0.03 8.10
N LYS A 41 -4.01 0.33 7.01
CA LYS A 41 -5.48 0.29 7.00
C LYS A 41 -6.04 -1.12 7.22
N SER A 42 -5.41 -2.14 6.65
CA SER A 42 -5.81 -3.54 6.84
C SER A 42 -5.61 -4.00 8.29
N ALA A 43 -4.55 -3.54 8.95
CA ALA A 43 -4.25 -3.85 10.35
C ALA A 43 -5.30 -3.24 11.29
N LEU A 44 -5.77 -2.03 10.99
CA LEU A 44 -6.86 -1.39 11.74
C LEU A 44 -8.19 -2.15 11.66
N THR A 45 -8.40 -2.92 10.61
CA THR A 45 -9.58 -3.80 10.44
C THR A 45 -9.32 -5.25 10.78
N ALA A 46 -8.11 -5.60 11.22
CA ALA A 46 -7.83 -6.96 11.64
C ALA A 46 -8.61 -7.25 12.92
N VAL A 47 -9.39 -8.34 12.93
CA VAL A 47 -10.07 -8.80 14.14
C VAL A 47 -9.02 -9.49 15.00
N ILE A 48 -8.64 -8.82 16.07
CA ILE A 48 -7.92 -9.39 17.21
C ILE A 48 -8.98 -9.63 18.28
N TYR A 49 -8.74 -10.48 19.29
CA TYR A 49 -9.70 -10.95 20.29
C TYR A 49 -10.47 -9.87 21.10
N ASP A 50 -10.30 -8.58 20.79
CA ASP A 50 -10.88 -7.42 21.46
C ASP A 50 -11.88 -6.63 20.59
N PHE A 51 -12.64 -5.74 21.24
CA PHE A 51 -13.56 -4.82 20.57
C PHE A 51 -12.81 -3.88 19.60
N ASN A 52 -13.23 -3.89 18.33
CA ASN A 52 -12.68 -3.00 17.31
C ASN A 52 -13.72 -1.92 16.93
N PRO A 53 -13.51 -0.64 17.29
CA PRO A 53 -14.48 0.43 17.03
C PRO A 53 -14.73 0.66 15.54
N ILE A 54 -13.72 0.41 14.69
CA ILE A 54 -13.83 0.59 13.24
C ILE A 54 -14.83 -0.40 12.67
N ILE A 55 -14.81 -1.66 13.10
CA ILE A 55 -15.69 -2.70 12.57
C ILE A 55 -17.09 -2.61 13.17
N SER A 56 -17.20 -2.16 14.42
CA SER A 56 -18.47 -2.13 15.17
C SER A 56 -19.39 -0.94 14.86
N ALA A 57 -18.95 0.06 14.09
CA ALA A 57 -19.71 1.30 13.85
C ALA A 57 -20.69 1.26 12.66
N GLY A 58 -20.92 0.09 12.05
CA GLY A 58 -21.97 -0.12 11.04
C GLY A 58 -21.82 0.73 9.77
N LYS A 59 -22.72 1.67 9.53
CA LYS A 59 -22.68 2.54 8.32
C LYS A 59 -21.39 3.36 8.25
N LEU A 60 -20.90 3.82 9.39
CA LEU A 60 -19.65 4.58 9.43
C LEU A 60 -18.46 3.72 8.99
N THR A 61 -18.49 2.42 9.30
CA THR A 61 -17.48 1.45 8.87
C THR A 61 -17.44 1.36 7.35
N GLN A 62 -18.60 1.28 6.71
CA GLN A 62 -18.70 1.23 5.25
C GLN A 62 -18.10 2.49 4.62
N GLN A 63 -18.45 3.67 5.14
CA GLN A 63 -17.89 4.92 4.67
C GLN A 63 -16.36 4.95 4.84
N TRP A 64 -15.86 4.53 6.00
CA TRP A 64 -14.44 4.47 6.28
C TRP A 64 -13.69 3.51 5.36
N ILE A 65 -14.27 2.36 5.02
CA ILE A 65 -13.68 1.40 4.09
C ILE A 65 -13.54 2.02 2.69
N VAL A 66 -14.61 2.65 2.18
CA VAL A 66 -14.60 3.31 0.87
C VAL A 66 -13.58 4.44 0.83
N ASP A 67 -13.59 5.30 1.85
CA ASP A 67 -12.68 6.44 1.93
C ASP A 67 -11.23 5.99 2.15
N SER A 68 -11.03 4.86 2.82
CA SER A 68 -9.72 4.21 2.98
C SER A 68 -9.19 3.64 1.66
N TYR A 69 -10.06 3.02 0.87
CA TYR A 69 -9.71 2.54 -0.46
C TYR A 69 -9.31 3.70 -1.38
N LEU A 70 -10.09 4.79 -1.39
CA LEU A 70 -9.77 5.99 -2.17
C LEU A 70 -8.40 6.58 -1.81
N GLN A 71 -8.05 6.62 -0.52
CA GLN A 71 -6.73 7.09 -0.07
C GLN A 71 -5.59 6.18 -0.56
N VAL A 72 -5.78 4.86 -0.53
CA VAL A 72 -4.79 3.90 -1.04
C VAL A 72 -4.61 4.05 -2.54
N GLU A 73 -5.70 4.14 -3.30
CA GLU A 73 -5.63 4.35 -4.75
C GLU A 73 -4.99 5.68 -5.11
N ALA A 74 -5.32 6.77 -4.40
CA ALA A 74 -4.66 8.05 -4.59
C ALA A 74 -3.15 7.95 -4.32
N ASN A 75 -2.73 7.18 -3.31
CA ASN A 75 -1.31 6.94 -3.02
C ASN A 75 -0.63 6.15 -4.17
N ASN A 76 -1.28 5.11 -4.68
CA ASN A 76 -0.78 4.31 -5.81
C ASN A 76 -0.65 5.13 -7.09
N LEU A 77 -1.68 5.94 -7.42
CA LEU A 77 -1.65 6.83 -8.57
C LEU A 77 -0.56 7.89 -8.46
N ASN A 78 -0.34 8.43 -7.26
CA ASN A 78 0.77 9.35 -7.00
C ASN A 78 2.14 8.69 -7.16
N PHE A 79 2.28 7.42 -6.76
CA PHE A 79 3.51 6.66 -7.00
C PHE A 79 3.78 6.51 -8.50
N ILE A 80 2.79 6.06 -9.27
CA ILE A 80 2.90 5.92 -10.73
C ILE A 80 3.27 7.27 -11.38
N ARG A 81 2.56 8.35 -10.99
CA ARG A 81 2.82 9.70 -11.51
C ARG A 81 4.26 10.17 -11.24
N THR A 82 4.80 9.92 -10.05
CA THR A 82 6.14 10.38 -9.66
C THR A 82 7.27 9.50 -10.18
N HIS A 83 7.00 8.21 -10.43
CA HIS A 83 8.00 7.23 -10.89
C HIS A 83 7.83 6.85 -12.38
N GLN A 84 7.03 7.62 -13.12
CA GLN A 84 6.65 7.32 -14.51
C GLN A 84 7.85 7.11 -15.44
N GLN A 85 8.94 7.87 -15.26
CA GLN A 85 10.14 7.73 -16.09
C GLN A 85 10.81 6.36 -15.89
N GLN A 86 11.00 5.95 -14.63
CA GLN A 86 11.60 4.66 -14.27
C GLN A 86 10.75 3.48 -14.76
N LEU A 87 9.43 3.57 -14.57
CA LEU A 87 8.48 2.56 -15.04
C LEU A 87 8.50 2.41 -16.57
N ARG A 88 8.60 3.53 -17.30
CA ARG A 88 8.72 3.51 -18.76
C ARG A 88 10.05 2.92 -19.22
N THR A 89 11.17 3.28 -18.58
CA THR A 89 12.47 2.69 -18.91
C THR A 89 12.52 1.18 -18.64
N GLU A 90 11.93 0.72 -17.53
CA GLU A 90 11.83 -0.71 -17.22
C GLU A 90 11.00 -1.46 -18.28
N LEU A 91 9.89 -0.87 -18.74
CA LEU A 91 9.07 -1.44 -19.80
C LEU A 91 9.84 -1.58 -21.12
N TYR A 92 10.56 -0.53 -21.53
CA TYR A 92 11.36 -0.58 -22.77
C TYR A 92 12.50 -1.59 -22.68
N GLN A 93 13.18 -1.66 -21.53
CA GLN A 93 14.24 -2.65 -21.30
C GLN A 93 13.68 -4.08 -21.42
N ARG A 94 12.55 -4.36 -20.77
CA ARG A 94 11.89 -5.68 -20.87
C ARG A 94 11.47 -6.05 -22.29
N LEU A 95 11.02 -5.07 -23.09
CA LEU A 95 10.70 -5.30 -24.50
C LEU A 95 11.95 -5.62 -25.32
N ALA A 96 13.04 -4.86 -25.12
CA ALA A 96 14.31 -5.10 -25.79
C ALA A 96 14.89 -6.48 -25.42
N ASP A 97 14.89 -6.83 -24.14
CA ASP A 97 15.37 -8.13 -23.64
C ASP A 97 14.55 -9.28 -24.27
N ARG A 98 13.22 -9.16 -24.31
CA ARG A 98 12.34 -10.16 -24.95
C ARG A 98 12.66 -10.34 -26.43
N ASN A 99 12.87 -9.25 -27.17
CA ASN A 99 13.20 -9.30 -28.59
C ASN A 99 14.59 -9.92 -28.83
N SER A 100 15.57 -9.68 -27.95
CA SER A 100 16.90 -10.30 -28.03
C SER A 100 16.89 -11.79 -27.68
N SER A 101 15.96 -12.23 -26.82
CA SER A 101 15.85 -13.63 -26.38
C SER A 101 15.09 -14.54 -27.34
N ASN A 102 14.52 -13.99 -28.43
CA ASN A 102 13.73 -14.74 -29.40
C ASN A 102 14.46 -14.76 -30.77
N PRO A 103 15.44 -15.66 -30.98
CA PRO A 103 16.29 -15.67 -32.18
C PRO A 103 15.61 -16.27 -33.43
N VAL A 104 14.28 -16.28 -33.52
CA VAL A 104 13.54 -16.92 -34.62
C VAL A 104 12.49 -15.98 -35.20
N LEU A 105 12.93 -15.01 -36.01
CA LEU A 105 12.16 -14.41 -37.12
C LEU A 105 12.98 -13.35 -37.86
N ILE A 106 14.17 -13.73 -38.33
CA ILE A 106 14.81 -13.05 -39.47
C ILE A 106 15.14 -14.16 -40.46
N ILE A 107 14.20 -14.41 -41.37
CA ILE A 107 14.47 -14.94 -42.71
C ILE A 107 14.94 -13.74 -43.54
#